data_AF-Q49W21-F1
#
_entry.id   AF-Q49W21-F1
#
_cell.length_a   1.000
_cell.length_b   1.000
_cell.length_c   1.000
_cell.angle_alpha   90.00
_cell.angle_beta   90.00
_cell.angle_gamma   90.00
#
_symmetry.space_group_name_H-M   'P 1'
#
loop_
_entity.id
_entity.type
_entity.pdbx_description
1 polymer ?
#
loop_
_entity_poly.entity_id
_entity_poly.type
_entity_poly.pdbx_seq_one_letter_code
_entity_poly.pdbx_strand_id
1 'polypeptide(L)' 'MKNLMELREKSNLSISKLAINLNANYNTDIRICQIWDWENGYRNVSNKNASILADYFNVSEKEFMH' A
#
# COMPACT_ATOMS: atom_id res chain seq x y z
N MET A 1 -8.95 3.79 2.28
CA MET A 1 -9.28 2.35 2.20
C MET A 1 -8.88 1.68 3.50
N LYS A 2 -9.87 1.14 4.24
CA LYS A 2 -9.69 0.61 5.60
C LYS A 2 -8.67 -0.53 5.66
N ASN A 3 -8.61 -1.37 4.62
CA ASN A 3 -7.76 -2.55 4.56
C ASN A 3 -6.25 -2.24 4.51
N LEU A 4 -5.82 -1.22 3.76
CA LEU A 4 -4.39 -0.86 3.67
C LEU A 4 -3.85 -0.35 5.01
N MET A 5 -4.60 0.52 5.68
CA MET A 5 -4.23 1.05 6.99
C MET A 5 -4.12 -0.07 8.02
N GLU A 6 -5.13 -0.95 8.09
CA GLU A 6 -5.14 -2.09 9.01
C GLU A 6 -3.96 -3.05 8.78
N LEU A 7 -3.65 -3.38 7.52
CA LEU A 7 -2.52 -4.26 7.19
C LEU A 7 -1.17 -3.62 7.54
N ARG A 8 -1.02 -2.32 7.26
CA ARG A 8 0.19 -1.56 7.61
C ARG A 8 0.40 -1.54 9.13
N GLU A 9 -0.65 -1.25 9.90
CA GLU A 9 -0.58 -1.16 11.36
C GLU A 9 -0.37 -2.52 12.03
N LYS A 10 -1.03 -3.58 11.54
CA LYS A 10 -0.76 -4.97 11.99
C LYS A 10 0.68 -5.40 11.74
N SER A 11 1.31 -4.86 10.70
CA SER A 11 2.72 -5.08 10.38
C SER A 11 3.67 -4.14 11.14
N ASN A 12 3.16 -3.30 12.04
CA ASN A 12 3.91 -2.30 12.80
C ASN A 12 4.73 -1.33 11.91
N LEU A 13 4.17 -0.94 10.76
CA LEU A 13 4.80 -0.05 9.80
C LEU A 13 4.25 1.38 9.92
N SER A 14 5.14 2.37 9.88
CA SER A 14 4.74 3.74 9.54
C SER A 14 4.50 3.85 8.03
N ILE A 15 3.75 4.87 7.60
CA ILE A 15 3.53 5.15 6.17
C ILE A 15 4.88 5.31 5.44
N SER A 16 5.82 6.02 6.07
CA SER A 16 7.18 6.21 5.55
C SER A 16 7.93 4.89 5.39
N LYS A 17 7.83 3.99 6.38
CA LYS A 17 8.49 2.69 6.32
C LYS A 17 7.90 1.81 5.22
N LEU A 18 6.57 1.82 5.05
CA LEU A 18 5.92 1.12 3.96
C LEU A 18 6.40 1.64 2.60
N ALA A 19 6.42 2.95 2.38
CA ALA A 19 6.92 3.54 1.12
C ALA A 19 8.37 3.10 0.81
N ILE A 20 9.26 3.17 1.82
CA ILE A 20 10.66 2.74 1.66
C ILE A 20 10.75 1.26 1.27
N ASN A 21 10.00 0.39 1.95
CA ASN A 21 10.04 -1.04 1.69
C ASN A 21 9.48 -1.37 0.29
N LEU A 22 8.38 -0.74 -0.13
CA LEU A 22 7.80 -0.95 -1.46
C LEU A 22 8.74 -0.47 -2.57
N ASN A 23 9.37 0.69 -2.39
CA ASN A 23 10.31 1.23 -3.37
C ASN A 23 11.57 0.36 -3.48
N ALA A 24 12.09 -0.15 -2.36
CA ALA A 24 13.26 -1.03 -2.34
C ALA A 24 13.00 -2.41 -2.93
N ASN A 25 11.85 -3.02 -2.63
CA ASN A 25 11.56 -4.41 -3.03
C ASN A 25 11.00 -4.54 -4.45
N TYR A 26 10.27 -3.52 -4.93
CA TYR A 26 9.55 -3.59 -6.21
C TYR A 26 10.04 -2.58 -7.26
N ASN A 27 11.13 -1.86 -6.98
CA ASN A 27 11.68 -0.82 -7.84
C ASN A 27 10.59 0.20 -8.26
N THR A 28 9.93 0.78 -7.27
CA THR A 28 8.85 1.76 -7.45
C THR A 28 9.25 3.13 -6.92
N ASP A 29 8.42 4.14 -7.24
CA ASP A 29 8.55 5.54 -6.82
C ASP A 29 7.36 6.00 -5.95
N ILE A 30 6.79 5.07 -5.17
CA ILE A 30 5.64 5.35 -4.31
C ILE A 30 6.03 6.38 -3.25
N ARG A 31 5.30 7.50 -3.23
CA ARG A 31 5.49 8.59 -2.27
C ARG A 31 4.69 8.33 -1.00
N ILE A 32 5.17 8.86 0.12
CA ILE A 32 4.50 8.79 1.44
C ILE A 32 3.06 9.33 1.34
N CYS A 33 2.87 10.49 0.71
CA CYS A 33 1.55 11.09 0.52
C CYS A 33 0.60 10.20 -0.29
N GLN A 34 1.13 9.44 -1.25
CA GLN A 34 0.32 8.55 -2.08
C GLN A 34 -0.27 7.40 -1.25
N ILE A 35 0.50 6.84 -0.31
CA ILE A 35 -0.01 5.84 0.63
C ILE A 35 -1.06 6.45 1.55
N TRP A 36 -0.82 7.65 2.07
CA TRP A 36 -1.79 8.36 2.89
C TRP A 36 -3.11 8.62 2.14
N ASP A 37 -3.03 9.03 0.88
CA ASP A 37 -4.21 9.21 0.01
C ASP A 37 -4.98 7.89 -0.16
N TRP A 38 -4.29 6.76 -0.35
CA TRP A 38 -4.91 5.44 -0.44
C TRP A 38 -5.59 5.02 0.87
N GLU A 39 -4.95 5.23 2.02
CA GLU A 39 -5.51 4.88 3.34
C GLU A 39 -6.76 5.68 3.67
N ASN A 40 -6.82 6.94 3.23
CA ASN A 40 -7.97 7.81 3.47
C ASN A 40 -9.00 7.78 2.32
N GLY A 41 -8.70 7.09 1.22
CA GLY A 41 -9.62 6.98 0.08
C GLY A 41 -9.70 8.23 -0.79
N TYR A 42 -8.73 9.15 -0.68
CA TYR A 42 -8.61 10.31 -1.57
C TYR A 42 -8.15 9.94 -2.98
N ARG A 43 -7.55 8.76 -3.14
CA ARG A 43 -7.09 8.24 -4.42
C ARG A 43 -7.29 6.74 -4.53
N ASN A 44 -7.71 6.29 -5.71
CA ASN A 44 -7.78 4.87 -6.01
C ASN A 44 -6.38 4.28 -6.23
N VAL A 45 -6.22 3.01 -5.85
CA VAL A 45 -5.01 2.25 -6.10
C VAL A 45 -5.05 1.73 -7.54
N SER A 46 -3.99 1.93 -8.32
CA SER A 46 -3.89 1.35 -9.66
C SER A 46 -3.69 -0.15 -9.59
N ASN A 47 -4.09 -0.91 -10.62
CA ASN A 47 -3.90 -2.37 -10.66
C ASN A 47 -2.44 -2.78 -10.36
N LYS A 48 -1.46 -2.09 -10.95
CA LYS A 48 -0.04 -2.34 -10.67
C LYS A 48 0.29 -2.20 -9.18
N ASN A 49 -0.18 -1.13 -8.53
CA ASN A 49 0.09 -0.91 -7.11
C ASN A 49 -0.72 -1.86 -6.23
N ALA A 50 -1.93 -2.26 -6.64
CA ALA A 50 -2.73 -3.27 -5.95
C ALA A 50 -2.01 -4.63 -5.94
N SER A 51 -1.46 -5.07 -7.08
CA SER A 51 -0.62 -6.29 -7.17
C SER A 51 0.60 -6.22 -6.25
N ILE A 52 1.30 -5.09 -6.21
CA ILE A 52 2.48 -4.90 -5.36
C ILE A 52 2.11 -4.94 -3.87
N LEU A 53 1.03 -4.26 -3.47
CA LEU A 53 0.56 -4.28 -2.08
C LEU A 53 0.09 -5.68 -1.67
N ALA A 54 -0.62 -6.38 -2.56
CA ALA A 54 -1.07 -7.75 -2.36
C ALA A 54 0.09 -8.72 -2.15
N ASP A 55 1.10 -8.65 -3.01
CA ASP A 55 2.31 -9.45 -2.89
C ASP A 55 3.06 -9.13 -1.58
N TYR A 56 3.26 -7.84 -1.27
CA TYR A 56 3.97 -7.42 -0.06
C TYR A 56 3.31 -7.88 1.24
N PHE A 57 1.98 -7.78 1.32
CA PHE A 57 1.22 -8.20 2.51
C PHE A 57 0.79 -9.67 2.47
N ASN A 58 1.10 -10.40 1.40
CA ASN A 58 0.66 -11.77 1.15
C ASN A 58 -0.88 -11.93 1.29
N VAL A 59 -1.62 -11.06 0.61
CA VAL A 59 -3.10 -11.04 0.57
C VAL A 59 -3.60 -10.99 -0.88
N SER A 60 -4.92 -11.05 -1.07
CA SER A 60 -5.53 -10.94 -2.40
C SER A 60 -5.53 -9.49 -2.91
N GLU A 61 -5.29 -9.27 -4.21
CA GLU A 61 -5.38 -7.93 -4.83
C GLU A 61 -6.75 -7.27 -4.66
N LYS A 62 -7.81 -8.08 -4.51
CA LYS A 62 -9.17 -7.60 -4.25
C LYS A 62 -9.28 -6.75 -3.00
N GLU A 63 -8.37 -6.90 -2.04
CA GLU A 63 -8.31 -6.07 -0.84
C GLU A 63 -7.97 -4.60 -1.15
N PHE A 64 -7.39 -4.33 -2.33
CA PHE A 64 -6.94 -3.00 -2.77
C PHE A 64 -7.70 -2.47 -4.00
N MET A 65 -8.62 -3.25 -4.57
CA MET A 65 -9.43 -2.86 -5.72
C MET A 65 -10.80 -2.40 -5.23
N HIS A 66 -11.14 -1.13 -5.43
CA HIS A 66 -12.47 -0.54 -5.24
C HIS A 66 -12.79 0.38 -6.41
#